data_AF-A0A7Y8FZI2-F1
#
_entry.id   AF-A0A7Y8FZI2-F1
#
_cell.length_a   1.000
_cell.length_b   1.000
_cell.length_c   1.000
_cell.angle_alpha   90.00
_cell.angle_beta   90.00
_cell.angle_gamma   90.00
#
_symmetry.space_group_name_H-M   'P 1'
#
loop_
_entity.id
_entity.type
_entity.pdbx_description
1 polymer ?
#
loop_
_entity_poly.entity_id
_entity_poly.type
_entity_poly.pdbx_seq_one_letter_code
_entity_poly.pdbx_strand_id
1 'polypeptide(L)' 'MSRFRPINREIDYLLPPSVQDWLPESHLARYVVEVVEGLDLSKLESVYAGRGSAAYHPAMLLSLLIYGYA' A
#
# COMPACT_ATOMS: atom_id res chain seq x y z
N MET A 1 18.46 0.48 -4.70
CA MET A 1 17.55 0.70 -3.54
C MET A 1 16.25 1.28 -4.05
N SER A 2 15.10 0.78 -3.60
CA SER A 2 13.80 1.31 -4.02
C SER A 2 13.68 2.79 -3.65
N ARG A 3 13.17 3.63 -4.57
CA ARG A 3 12.95 5.07 -4.32
C ARG A 3 11.75 5.34 -3.39
N PHE A 4 11.00 4.29 -3.07
CA PHE A 4 9.75 4.37 -2.33
C PHE A 4 9.90 3.81 -0.93
N ARG A 5 9.07 4.30 -0.01
CA ARG A 5 8.90 3.72 1.31
C ARG A 5 8.38 2.28 1.16
N PRO A 6 8.97 1.31 1.88
CA PRO A 6 8.48 -0.06 1.84
C PRO A 6 7.05 -0.10 2.38
N ILE A 7 6.22 -0.92 1.74
CA ILE A 7 4.91 -1.26 2.25
C ILE A 7 5.09 -2.57 3.00
N ASN A 8 4.84 -2.58 4.30
CA ASN A 8 4.76 -3.82 5.05
C ASN A 8 3.44 -3.83 5.83
N ARG A 9 2.54 -4.72 5.42
CA ARG A 9 1.25 -4.95 6.09
C ARG A 9 1.31 -6.13 7.07
N GLU A 10 2.36 -6.94 6.96
CA GLU A 10 2.68 -8.05 7.86
C GLU A 10 3.62 -7.58 8.99
N ILE A 11 3.51 -6.32 9.42
CA ILE A 11 4.32 -5.83 10.54
C ILE A 11 3.77 -6.45 11.82
N ASP A 12 4.60 -7.28 12.45
CA ASP A 12 4.37 -7.76 13.80
C ASP A 12 4.70 -6.65 14.81
N TYR A 13 3.77 -6.37 15.70
CA TYR A 13 4.03 -5.50 16.85
C TYR A 13 4.67 -6.28 18.00
N LEU A 14 5.49 -5.59 18.80
CA LEU A 14 6.21 -6.16 19.95
C LEU A 14 5.26 -6.74 21.03
N LEU A 15 4.01 -6.25 21.08
CA LEU A 15 2.91 -6.73 21.92
C LEU A 15 1.66 -6.85 21.03
N PRO A 16 0.75 -7.82 21.25
CA PRO A 16 -0.37 -8.05 20.34
C PRO A 16 -1.38 -6.88 20.39
N PRO A 17 -2.04 -6.53 19.26
CA PRO A 17 -2.29 -7.37 18.08
C PRO A 17 -1.46 -7.04 16.84
N SER A 18 -1.42 -7.98 15.89
CA SER A 18 -0.91 -7.74 14.53
C SER A 18 -1.73 -6.66 13.84
N VAL A 19 -1.14 -5.94 12.87
CA VAL A 19 -1.88 -5.07 11.94
C VAL A 19 -3.04 -5.84 11.30
N GLN A 20 -2.88 -7.15 11.09
CA GLN A 20 -3.88 -8.01 10.48
C GLN A 20 -5.14 -8.16 11.34
N ASP A 21 -5.04 -8.07 12.66
CA ASP A 21 -6.20 -8.23 13.54
C ASP A 21 -7.10 -6.99 13.57
N TRP A 22 -6.67 -5.88 12.96
CA TRP A 22 -7.40 -4.61 13.00
C TRP A 22 -8.59 -4.60 12.03
N LEU A 23 -8.58 -5.50 11.04
CA LEU A 23 -9.60 -5.56 10.00
C LEU A 23 -10.09 -7.01 9.83
N PRO A 24 -11.41 -7.24 9.76
CA PRO A 24 -11.97 -8.53 9.37
C PRO A 24 -11.39 -9.04 8.05
N GLU A 25 -11.33 -10.35 7.85
CA GLU A 25 -10.83 -10.97 6.61
C GLU A 25 -11.61 -10.53 5.37
N SER A 26 -12.91 -10.28 5.52
CA SER A 26 -13.80 -9.83 4.45
C SER A 26 -13.84 -8.31 4.24
N HIS A 27 -12.98 -7.55 4.92
CA HIS A 27 -13.00 -6.09 4.84
C HIS A 27 -12.57 -5.59 3.44
N LEU A 28 -13.31 -4.64 2.88
CA LEU A 28 -13.11 -4.11 1.52
C LEU A 28 -11.67 -3.66 1.25
N ALA A 29 -11.00 -3.04 2.22
CA ALA A 29 -9.61 -2.60 2.08
C ALA A 29 -8.65 -3.74 1.69
N ARG A 30 -8.90 -4.99 2.15
CA ARG A 30 -8.08 -6.16 1.78
C ARG A 30 -8.25 -6.48 0.30
N TYR A 31 -9.49 -6.51 -0.18
CA TYR A 31 -9.80 -6.71 -1.59
C TYR A 31 -9.21 -5.60 -2.48
N VAL A 32 -9.32 -4.34 -2.07
CA VAL A 32 -8.74 -3.22 -2.83
C VAL A 32 -7.22 -3.35 -2.94
N VAL A 33 -6.53 -3.74 -1.88
CA VAL A 33 -5.08 -3.96 -1.90
C VAL A 33 -4.73 -5.11 -2.84
N GLU A 34 -5.40 -6.24 -2.73
CA GLU A 34 -5.18 -7.42 -3.59
C GLU A 34 -5.35 -7.07 -5.08
N VAL A 35 -6.42 -6.36 -5.44
CA VAL A 35 -6.67 -5.92 -6.81
C VAL A 35 -5.57 -4.98 -7.31
N VAL A 36 -5.15 -4.01 -6.49
CA VAL A 36 -4.12 -3.04 -6.86
C VAL A 36 -2.75 -3.70 -7.02
N GLU A 37 -2.44 -4.72 -6.22
CA GLU A 37 -1.19 -5.50 -6.31
C GLU A 37 -1.10 -6.30 -7.63
N GLY A 38 -2.23 -6.62 -8.25
CA GLY A 38 -2.29 -7.25 -9.58
C GLY A 38 -2.09 -6.30 -10.77
N LEU A 39 -1.95 -4.99 -10.56
CA LEU A 39 -1.84 -4.00 -11.63
C LEU A 39 -0.38 -3.72 -12.02
N ASP A 40 -0.12 -3.49 -13.31
CA ASP A 40 1.17 -2.96 -13.77
C ASP A 40 1.25 -1.44 -13.50
N LEU A 41 2.06 -1.07 -12.51
CA LEU A 41 2.28 0.32 -12.10
C LEU A 41 3.61 0.90 -12.62
N SER A 42 4.34 0.18 -13.48
CA SER A 42 5.70 0.55 -13.93
C SER A 42 5.76 1.96 -14.52
N LYS A 43 4.72 2.38 -15.26
CA LYS A 43 4.63 3.74 -15.84
C LYS A 43 4.47 4.83 -14.78
N LEU A 44 3.71 4.58 -13.72
CA LEU A 44 3.55 5.52 -12.61
C LEU A 44 4.84 5.62 -11.80
N GLU A 45 5.51 4.49 -11.59
CA GLU A 45 6.80 4.46 -10.95
C GLU A 45 7.84 5.23 -11.77
N SER A 46 7.92 5.00 -13.09
CA SER A 46 8.97 5.59 -13.94
C SER A 46 8.96 7.12 -13.94
N VAL A 47 7.78 7.75 -13.88
CA VAL A 47 7.65 9.21 -13.88
C VAL A 47 8.00 9.87 -12.54
N TYR A 48 8.16 9.08 -11.48
CA TYR A 48 8.41 9.61 -10.13
C TYR A 48 9.86 10.08 -9.95
N ALA A 49 10.12 11.36 -10.19
CA ALA A 49 11.48 11.91 -10.28
C ALA A 49 12.26 12.01 -8.94
N GLY A 50 11.63 11.72 -7.80
CA GLY A 50 12.28 11.73 -6.48
C GLY A 50 12.77 13.11 -6.06
N ARG A 51 11.93 13.89 -5.38
CA ARG A 51 12.30 15.18 -4.78
C ARG A 51 11.74 15.28 -3.37
N GLY A 52 12.52 15.87 -2.46
CA GLY A 52 12.12 15.99 -1.06
C GLY A 52 12.21 14.65 -0.30
N SER A 53 11.21 14.35 0.52
CA SER A 53 11.18 13.11 1.31
C SER A 53 10.95 11.87 0.46
N ALA A 54 11.30 10.70 1.01
CA ALA A 54 10.98 9.41 0.40
C ALA A 54 9.47 9.29 0.13
N ALA A 55 9.13 8.95 -1.11
CA ALA A 55 7.76 8.87 -1.59
C ALA A 55 7.09 7.57 -1.17
N TYR A 56 5.76 7.59 -1.04
CA TYR A 56 4.98 6.36 -0.96
C TYR A 56 4.89 5.70 -2.34
N HIS A 57 4.81 4.37 -2.35
CA HIS A 57 4.64 3.61 -3.59
C HIS A 57 3.30 3.97 -4.28
N PRO A 58 3.23 4.03 -5.63
CA PRO A 58 1.98 4.27 -6.34
C PRO A 58 0.86 3.30 -5.94
N ALA A 59 1.21 2.04 -5.66
CA ALA A 59 0.27 1.04 -5.15
C ALA A 59 -0.45 1.50 -3.86
N MET A 60 0.28 2.06 -2.88
CA MET A 60 -0.35 2.57 -1.65
C MET A 60 -1.33 3.69 -1.92
N LEU A 61 -0.92 4.66 -2.75
CA LEU A 61 -1.72 5.84 -3.03
C LEU A 61 -2.98 5.47 -3.83
N LEU A 62 -2.84 4.54 -4.78
CA LEU A 62 -3.97 4.04 -5.56
C LEU A 62 -4.94 3.24 -4.70
N SER A 63 -4.45 2.36 -3.81
CA SER A 63 -5.32 1.65 -2.86
C SER A 63 -6.10 2.60 -1.97
N LEU A 64 -5.47 3.66 -1.46
CA LEU A 64 -6.15 4.68 -0.65
C LEU A 64 -7.20 5.44 -1.46
N LEU A 65 -6.88 5.81 -2.69
CA LEU A 65 -7.81 6.53 -3.57
C LEU A 65 -9.04 5.67 -3.90
N ILE A 66 -8.85 4.41 -4.30
CA ILE A 66 -9.96 3.50 -4.61
C ILE A 66 -10.80 3.26 -3.36
N TYR A 67 -10.18 2.95 -2.22
CA TYR A 67 -10.89 2.68 -0.98
C TYR A 67 -11.68 3.90 -0.47
N GLY A 68 -11.13 5.12 -0.61
CA GLY A 68 -11.79 6.35 -0.16
C GLY A 68 -13.01 6.78 -1.00
N TYR A 69 -13.20 6.20 -2.19
CA TYR A 69 -14.30 6.52 -3.10
C TYR A 69 -15.24 5.34 -3.40
N ALA A 70 -14.96 4.17 -2.82
CA ALA A 70 -15.84 3.00 -2.89
C ALA A 70 -16.94 3.09 -1.83
#